data_AF-A0A7X7K084-F1
#
_entry.id   AF-A0A7X7K084-F1
#
_cell.length_a   1.000
_cell.length_b   1.000
_cell.length_c   1.000
_cell.angle_alpha   90.00
_cell.angle_beta   90.00
_cell.angle_gamma   90.00
#
_symmetry.space_group_name_H-M   'P 1'
#
loop_
_entity.id
_entity.type
_entity.pdbx_description
1 polymer ?
#
loop_
_entity_poly.entity_id
_entity_poly.type
_entity_poly.pdbx_seq_one_letter_code
_entity_poly.pdbx_strand_id
1 'polypeptide(L)' 'MEDDGVEVVASSDNFSVWQMEDEDGEITYHLETGAVTLHFYREEWQELLALLKGL' A
#
# COMPACT_ATOMS: atom_id res chain seq x y z
N MET A 1 -11.33 13.38 -15.14
CA MET A 1 -11.13 13.00 -13.73
C MET A 1 -9.64 12.83 -13.61
N GLU A 2 -8.99 13.70 -12.85
CA GLU A 2 -7.62 13.48 -12.41
C GLU A 2 -7.65 12.15 -11.67
N ASP A 3 -7.09 11.11 -12.28
CA ASP A 3 -6.92 9.83 -11.63
C ASP A 3 -5.78 10.08 -10.65
N ASP A 4 -6.09 10.16 -9.36
CA ASP A 4 -5.21 10.59 -8.26
C ASP A 4 -4.00 9.65 -8.03
N GLY A 5 -3.65 8.81 -9.02
CA GLY A 5 -2.64 7.76 -8.91
C GLY A 5 -3.01 6.64 -7.93
N VAL A 6 -4.14 6.75 -7.22
CA VAL A 6 -4.55 5.85 -6.14
C VAL A 6 -5.29 4.62 -6.68
N GLU A 7 -4.76 3.43 -6.39
CA GLU A 7 -5.38 2.14 -6.72
C GLU A 7 -5.55 1.28 -5.47
N VAL A 8 -6.75 0.74 -5.23
CA VAL A 8 -6.99 -0.20 -4.12
C VAL A 8 -6.49 -1.59 -4.49
N VAL A 9 -5.48 -2.06 -3.78
CA VAL A 9 -4.84 -3.37 -4.00
C VAL A 9 -5.65 -4.49 -3.34
N ALA A 10 -6.10 -4.27 -2.10
CA ALA A 10 -6.89 -5.23 -1.34
C ALA A 10 -7.67 -4.53 -0.23
N SER A 11 -8.86 -5.02 0.11
CA SER A 11 -9.63 -4.50 1.24
C SER A 11 -10.38 -5.63 1.93
N SER A 12 -10.61 -5.47 3.22
CA SER A 12 -11.32 -6.37 4.13
C SER A 12 -11.97 -5.53 5.22
N ASP A 13 -12.80 -6.13 6.08
CA ASP A 13 -13.58 -5.39 7.09
C ASP A 13 -12.74 -4.51 8.03
N ASN A 14 -11.49 -4.89 8.31
CA ASN A 14 -10.61 -4.18 9.24
C ASN A 14 -9.29 -3.69 8.61
N PHE A 15 -9.07 -3.99 7.34
CA PHE A 15 -7.80 -3.70 6.67
C PHE A 15 -8.04 -3.20 5.25
N SER A 16 -7.34 -2.14 4.87
CA SER A 16 -7.36 -1.65 3.50
C SER A 16 -5.94 -1.41 3.02
N VAL A 17 -5.63 -1.89 1.83
CA VAL A 17 -4.36 -1.66 1.16
C VAL A 17 -4.64 -0.94 -0.14
N TRP A 18 -4.02 0.22 -0.30
CA TRP A 18 -4.02 0.98 -1.54
C TRP A 18 -2.61 1.41 -1.88
N GLN A 19 -2.35 1.61 -3.16
CA GLN A 19 -1.10 2.15 -3.67
C GLN A 19 -1.36 3.50 -4.31
N MET A 20 -0.36 4.37 -4.34
CA MET A 20 -0.41 5.60 -5.12
C MET A 20 0.85 5.74 -5.98
N GLU A 21 0.67 6.21 -7.20
CA GLU A 21 1.76 6.67 -8.07
C GLU A 21 1.90 8.19 -7.95
N ASP A 22 3.08 8.67 -7.55
CA ASP A 22 3.38 10.10 -7.44
C ASP A 22 3.74 10.71 -8.81
N GLU A 23 3.89 12.04 -8.90
CA GLU A 23 4.18 12.75 -10.16
C GLU A 23 5.53 12.34 -10.80
N ASP A 24 6.44 11.74 -10.02
CA ASP A 24 7.72 11.19 -10.49
C ASP A 24 7.60 9.72 -10.98
N GLY A 25 6.42 9.10 -10.87
CA GLY A 25 6.20 7.68 -11.18
C GLY A 25 6.62 6.72 -10.05
N GLU A 26 6.85 7.24 -8.85
CA GLU A 26 7.18 6.42 -7.69
C GLU A 26 5.92 5.82 -7.06
N ILE A 27 5.93 4.51 -6.81
CA ILE A 27 4.79 3.79 -6.24
C ILE A 27 5.00 3.60 -4.73
N THR A 28 4.06 4.09 -3.93
CA THR A 28 4.00 3.87 -2.48
C THR A 28 2.76 3.07 -2.10
N TYR A 29 2.91 2.19 -1.10
CA TYR A 29 1.84 1.33 -0.59
C TYR A 29 1.40 1.78 0.80
N HIS A 30 0.11 1.74 1.04
CA HIS A 30 -0.53 2.21 2.25
C HIS A 30 -1.40 1.10 2.83
N LEU A 31 -1.07 0.65 4.04
CA LEU A 31 -1.86 -0.32 4.80
C LEU A 31 -2.57 0.38 5.95
N GLU A 32 -3.88 0.50 5.86
CA GLU A 32 -4.76 1.02 6.90
C GLU A 32 -5.28 -0.12 7.77
N THR A 33 -5.13 0.04 9.09
CA THR A 33 -5.50 -0.97 10.11
C THR A 33 -6.57 -0.43 11.09
N GLY A 34 -7.29 0.61 10.67
CA GLY A 34 -8.31 1.32 11.46
C GLY A 34 -7.75 2.30 12.51
N ALA A 35 -6.66 1.95 13.19
CA ALA A 35 -6.01 2.83 14.19
C ALA A 35 -4.78 3.56 13.65
N VAL A 36 -4.07 2.95 12.70
CA VAL A 36 -2.88 3.51 12.06
C VAL A 36 -2.85 3.18 10.58
N THR A 37 -2.19 4.05 9.81
CA THR A 37 -1.85 3.83 8.41
C THR A 37 -0.34 3.71 8.30
N LEU A 38 0.11 2.59 7.73
CA LEU A 38 1.51 2.31 7.49
C LEU A 38 1.82 2.65 6.03
N HIS A 39 2.88 3.42 5.82
CA HIS A 39 3.35 3.85 4.51
C HIS A 39 4.63 3.11 4.17
N PHE A 40 4.72 2.59 2.95
CA PHE A 40 5.86 1.81 2.47
C PHE A 40 6.26 2.29 1.07
N TYR A 41 7.56 2.44 0.84
CA TYR A 41 8.06 2.43 -0.52
C TYR A 41 7.91 1.03 -1.13
N ARG A 42 7.97 0.95 -2.46
CA ARG A 42 7.85 -0.32 -3.19
C ARG A 42 8.78 -1.41 -2.68
N GLU A 43 10.03 -1.09 -2.35
CA GLU A 43 11.02 -2.05 -1.86
C GLU A 43 10.63 -2.60 -0.48
N GLU A 44 10.29 -1.72 0.47
CA GLU A 44 9.87 -2.08 1.83
C GLU A 44 8.59 -2.93 1.82
N TRP A 45 7.65 -2.59 0.95
CA TRP A 45 6.41 -3.36 0.78
C TRP A 45 6.68 -4.80 0.31
N GLN A 46 7.59 -4.97 -0.66
CA GLN A 46 7.97 -6.30 -1.13
C GLN A 46 8.67 -7.11 -0.03
N GLU A 47 9.54 -6.49 0.77
CA GLU A 47 10.18 -7.15 1.91
C GLU A 47 9.16 -7.55 2.99
N LEU A 48 8.21 -6.69 3.31
CA LEU A 48 7.12 -7.01 4.24
C LEU A 48 6.28 -8.20 3.75
N LEU A 49 5.89 -8.21 2.47
CA LEU A 49 5.14 -9.33 1.89
C LEU A 49 5.95 -10.62 1.89
N ALA A 50 7.26 -10.56 1.66
CA ALA A 50 8.15 -11.71 1.74
C ALA A 50 8.22 -12.26 3.18
N LEU A 51 8.32 -11.37 4.17
CA LEU A 51 8.30 -11.73 5.59
C LEU A 51 6.99 -12.43 5.99
N LEU A 52 5.84 -11.89 5.58
CA LEU A 52 4.52 -12.45 5.88
C LEU A 52 4.30 -13.83 5.22
N LYS A 53 4.81 -14.03 4.00
CA LYS A 53 4.75 -15.33 3.30
C LYS A 53 5.65 -16.39 3.92
N GLY A 54 6.69 -15.98 4.63
CA GLY A 54 7.60 -16.88 5.34
C GLY A 54 7.10 -17.31 6.72
N LEU A 55 5.93 -16.83 7.16
CA LEU A 55 5.34 -17.07 8.48
C LEU A 55 4.26 -18.17 8.46
#